data_AF-A0AA36CBJ5-F1
#
_entry.id   AF-A0AA36CBJ5-F1
#
_cell.length_a   1.000
_cell.length_b   1.000
_cell.length_c   1.000
_cell.angle_alpha   90.00
_cell.angle_beta   90.00
_cell.angle_gamma   90.00
#
_symmetry.space_group_name_H-M   'P 1'
#
loop_
_entity.id
_entity.type
_entity.pdbx_description
1 polymer ?
#
loop_
_entity_poly.entity_id
_entity_poly.type
_entity_poly.pdbx_seq_one_letter_code
_entity_poly.pdbx_strand_id
1 'polypeptide(L)'
;MGGGHENKVEQLPPNFRFSPDDRFYLAPPFCHLLHYRAACLPAVAFEIICLASGLWALTQCSEFLALWVVLLFAALLLMAVVSGAMMVFAVINDKPAWFLPKMLILQLEIFVLMVVALVAIVAMSI
;
A
#
# COMPACT_ATOMS: atom_id res chain seq x y z
N MET A 1 36.78 -18.06 21.21
CA MET A 1 35.95 -18.93 22.07
C MET A 1 35.25 -18.00 23.05
N GLY A 2 34.01 -17.56 22.85
CA GLY A 2 32.83 -18.30 22.41
C GLY A 2 31.92 -18.43 23.64
N GLY A 3 30.93 -17.55 23.77
CA GLY A 3 29.93 -17.58 24.85
C GLY A 3 28.74 -16.70 24.47
N GLY A 4 27.67 -17.34 24.03
CA GLY A 4 26.57 -16.72 23.30
C GLY A 4 25.71 -15.77 24.13
N HIS A 5 25.41 -14.61 23.53
CA HIS A 5 24.28 -13.79 23.93
C HIS A 5 23.04 -14.40 23.27
N GLU A 6 22.35 -15.28 23.98
CA GLU A 6 21.02 -15.73 23.62
C GLU A 6 20.09 -14.51 23.56
N ASN A 7 19.53 -14.29 22.37
CA ASN A 7 18.49 -13.31 22.08
C ASN A 7 17.27 -13.58 22.99
N LYS A 8 17.24 -12.95 24.17
CA LYS A 8 16.02 -12.82 24.95
C LYS A 8 15.14 -11.79 24.25
N VAL A 9 14.18 -12.28 23.49
CA VAL A 9 13.03 -11.50 23.05
C VAL A 9 12.38 -10.97 24.33
N GLU A 10 12.63 -9.70 24.66
CA GLU A 10 11.98 -9.01 25.77
C GLU A 10 10.47 -9.16 25.59
N GLN A 11 9.86 -9.99 26.42
CA GLN A 11 8.41 -10.16 26.43
C GLN A 11 7.83 -8.82 26.91
N LEU A 12 7.15 -8.12 25.99
CA LEU A 12 6.51 -6.86 26.31
C LEU A 12 5.47 -7.08 27.43
N PRO A 13 5.37 -6.14 28.39
CA PRO A 13 4.51 -6.29 29.55
C PRO A 13 3.05 -6.55 29.13
N PRO A 14 2.26 -7.29 29.94
CA PRO A 14 0.89 -7.71 29.60
C PRO A 14 -0.11 -6.56 29.42
N ASN A 15 0.33 -5.31 29.64
CA ASN A 15 -0.42 -4.07 29.43
C ASN A 15 0.39 -3.06 28.59
N PHE A 16 1.13 -3.54 27.58
CA PHE A 16 1.85 -2.66 26.67
C PHE A 16 0.85 -1.84 25.83
N ARG A 17 0.68 -0.57 26.21
CA ARG A 17 0.02 0.43 25.38
C ARG A 17 1.06 1.01 24.45
N PHE A 18 0.77 1.03 23.15
CA PHE A 18 1.61 1.69 22.17
C PHE A 18 1.81 3.16 22.57
N SER A 19 3.03 3.49 23.00
CA SER A 19 3.43 4.85 23.28
C SER A 19 4.08 5.43 22.02
N PRO A 20 3.59 6.57 21.50
CA PRO A 20 4.17 7.24 20.32
C PRO A 20 5.66 7.61 20.48
N ASP A 21 6.16 7.65 21.71
CA ASP A 21 7.53 8.04 22.08
C ASP A 21 8.47 6.86 22.33
N ASP A 22 8.07 5.62 22.00
CA ASP A 22 8.89 4.46 22.31
C ASP A 22 10.12 4.36 21.40
N ARG A 23 11.32 4.34 22.01
CA ARG A 23 12.63 4.38 21.34
C ARG A 23 12.90 3.16 20.47
N PHE A 24 12.15 2.07 20.69
CA PHE A 24 12.19 0.86 19.87
C PHE A 24 11.29 0.90 18.63
N TYR A 25 10.47 1.94 18.46
CA TYR A 25 9.62 2.11 17.28
C TYR A 25 10.41 2.78 16.13
N LEU A 26 11.27 1.97 15.50
CA LEU A 26 12.17 2.35 14.40
C LEU A 26 11.48 2.40 13.02
N ALA A 27 10.22 2.84 12.94
CA ALA A 27 9.65 3.22 11.64
C ALA A 27 10.15 4.65 11.35
N PRO A 28 11.15 4.85 10.46
CA PRO A 28 11.69 6.18 10.22
C PRO A 28 10.54 7.06 9.71
N PRO A 29 10.19 8.13 10.45
CA PRO A 29 9.16 9.05 9.98
C PRO A 29 9.65 9.67 8.67
N PHE A 30 8.79 9.73 7.65
CA PHE A 30 9.05 10.62 6.52
C PHE A 30 9.14 12.04 7.09
N CYS A 31 10.37 12.53 7.24
CA CYS A 31 10.71 13.87 7.70
C CYS A 31 10.21 14.30 9.10
N HIS A 32 10.17 13.44 10.13
CA HIS A 32 9.81 13.82 11.52
C HIS A 32 8.45 14.57 11.72
N LEU A 33 7.70 14.81 10.64
CA LEU A 33 6.52 15.66 10.54
C LEU A 33 5.23 14.84 10.39
N LEU A 34 5.36 13.60 9.94
CA LEU A 34 4.25 12.74 9.56
C LEU A 34 4.31 11.43 10.34
N HIS A 35 3.57 11.39 11.44
CA HIS A 35 3.29 10.16 12.18
C HIS A 35 2.58 9.16 11.25
N TYR A 36 2.82 7.85 11.39
CA TYR A 36 2.28 6.82 10.48
C TYR A 36 0.76 6.92 10.27
N ARG A 37 0.04 7.39 11.30
CA ARG A 37 -1.40 7.70 11.23
C ARG A 37 -1.73 8.80 10.23
N ALA A 38 -0.95 9.88 10.25
CA ALA A 38 -1.11 11.00 9.33
C ALA A 38 -0.64 10.66 7.91
N ALA A 39 0.30 9.72 7.76
CA ALA A 39 0.87 9.36 6.45
C ALA A 39 0.00 8.39 5.66
N CYS A 40 -0.81 7.60 6.36
CA CYS A 40 -1.78 6.69 5.76
C CYS A 40 -2.79 7.42 4.87
N LEU A 41 -3.34 8.55 5.33
CA LEU A 41 -4.39 9.27 4.61
C LEU A 41 -3.94 9.84 3.25
N PRO A 42 -2.83 10.60 3.14
CA PRO A 42 -2.36 11.11 1.86
C PRO A 42 -1.87 9.99 0.94
N ALA A 43 -1.33 8.90 1.47
CA ALA A 43 -0.91 7.75 0.65
C ALA A 43 -2.11 7.08 -0.04
N VAL A 44 -3.17 6.78 0.71
CA VAL A 44 -4.41 6.21 0.16
C VAL A 44 -5.09 7.17 -0.81
N ALA A 45 -5.12 8.47 -0.48
CA ALA A 45 -5.67 9.48 -1.38
C ALA A 45 -4.92 9.53 -2.71
N PHE A 46 -3.58 9.51 -2.67
CA PHE A 46 -2.76 9.54 -3.86
C PHE A 46 -2.96 8.30 -4.75
N GLU A 47 -2.97 7.11 -4.14
CA GLU A 47 -3.24 5.83 -4.81
C GLU A 47 -4.56 5.87 -5.60
N ILE A 48 -5.66 6.29 -4.94
CA ILE A 48 -6.98 6.38 -5.56
C ILE A 48 -7.00 7.43 -6.68
N ILE A 49 -6.39 8.60 -6.47
CA ILE A 49 -6.35 9.68 -7.49
C ILE A 49 -5.58 9.23 -8.74
N CYS A 50 -4.45 8.55 -8.57
CA CYS A 50 -3.67 8.03 -9.70
C CYS A 50 -4.45 7.00 -10.51
N LEU A 51 -5.11 6.05 -9.86
CA LEU A 51 -5.90 5.02 -10.55
C LEU A 51 -7.18 5.59 -11.17
N ALA A 52 -7.86 6.52 -10.50
CA ALA A 52 -9.05 7.17 -11.02
C ALA A 52 -8.74 8.03 -12.25
N SER A 53 -7.62 8.77 -12.23
CA SER A 53 -7.17 9.54 -13.39
C SER A 53 -6.75 8.65 -14.56
N GLY A 54 -6.10 7.50 -14.28
CA GLY A 54 -5.83 6.47 -15.28
C GLY A 54 -7.10 5.90 -15.91
N LEU A 55 -8.09 5.53 -15.10
CA LEU A 55 -9.39 5.04 -15.60
C LEU A 55 -10.10 6.10 -16.43
N TRP A 56 -10.10 7.36 -15.98
CA TRP A 56 -10.66 8.48 -16.73
C TRP A 56 -9.98 8.67 -18.08
N ALA A 57 -8.64 8.60 -18.15
CA ALA A 57 -7.92 8.68 -19.42
C ALA A 57 -8.31 7.55 -20.37
N LEU A 58 -8.47 6.32 -19.85
CA LEU A 58 -8.90 5.17 -20.65
C LEU A 58 -10.33 5.31 -21.19
N THR A 59 -11.25 5.92 -20.44
CA THR A 59 -12.63 6.13 -20.94
C THR A 59 -12.68 7.15 -22.08
N GLN A 60 -11.80 8.15 -22.08
CA GLN A 60 -11.68 9.10 -23.19
C GLN A 60 -11.10 8.47 -24.46
N CYS A 61 -10.26 7.43 -24.32
CA CYS A 61 -9.66 6.70 -25.45
C CYS A 61 -10.42 5.42 -25.85
N SER A 62 -11.64 5.23 -25.32
CA SER A 62 -12.36 3.95 -25.37
C SER A 62 -12.85 3.53 -26.75
N GLU A 63 -12.81 4.40 -27.77
CA GLU A 63 -13.21 4.02 -29.14
C GLU A 63 -12.35 2.88 -29.73
N PHE A 64 -11.10 2.74 -29.27
CA PHE A 64 -10.17 1.70 -29.73
C PHE A 64 -9.77 0.69 -28.63
N LEU A 65 -10.17 0.93 -27.38
CA LEU A 65 -9.71 0.13 -26.25
C LEU A 65 -10.64 -1.06 -26.00
N ALA A 66 -10.08 -2.27 -25.92
CA ALA A 66 -10.84 -3.46 -25.56
C ALA A 66 -11.50 -3.29 -24.19
N LEU A 67 -12.82 -3.54 -24.12
CA LEU A 67 -13.64 -3.43 -22.90
C LEU A 67 -13.02 -4.15 -21.69
N TRP A 68 -12.32 -5.27 -21.93
CA TRP A 68 -11.59 -6.03 -20.93
C TRP A 68 -10.52 -5.22 -20.18
N VAL A 69 -9.84 -4.28 -20.84
CA VAL A 69 -8.81 -3.43 -20.23
C VAL A 69 -9.45 -2.40 -19.30
N VAL A 70 -10.59 -1.82 -19.71
CA VAL A 70 -11.37 -0.91 -18.87
C VAL A 70 -11.88 -1.62 -17.62
N LEU A 71 -12.42 -2.84 -17.79
CA LEU A 71 -12.86 -3.66 -16.67
C LEU A 71 -11.72 -4.02 -15.71
N LEU A 72 -10.54 -4.35 -16.23
CA LEU A 72 -9.36 -4.65 -15.43
C LEU A 72 -8.92 -3.44 -14.60
N PHE A 73 -8.87 -2.25 -15.20
CA PHE A 73 -8.56 -1.01 -14.47
C PHE A 73 -9.62 -0.65 -13.42
N ALA A 74 -10.90 -0.86 -13.72
CA ALA A 74 -11.97 -0.67 -12.76
C ALA A 74 -11.87 -1.65 -11.58
N ALA A 75 -11.47 -2.90 -11.84
CA ALA A 75 -11.23 -3.90 -10.80
C ALA A 75 -10.03 -3.54 -9.92
N LEU A 76 -8.93 -3.04 -10.51
CA LEU A 76 -7.77 -2.53 -9.76
C LEU A 76 -8.16 -1.36 -8.86
N LEU A 77 -8.92 -0.38 -9.38
CA LEU A 77 -9.40 0.75 -8.59
C LEU A 77 -10.27 0.28 -7.39
N LEU A 78 -11.14 -0.71 -7.61
CA LEU A 78 -11.96 -1.26 -6.53
C LEU A 78 -11.11 -1.98 -5.47
N MET A 79 -10.10 -2.74 -5.89
CA MET A 79 -9.15 -3.37 -4.96
C MET A 79 -8.33 -2.32 -4.19
N ALA A 80 -7.92 -1.23 -4.83
CA ALA A 80 -7.22 -0.11 -4.18
C ALA A 80 -8.09 0.58 -3.12
N VAL A 81 -9.38 0.81 -3.39
CA VAL A 81 -10.32 1.37 -2.41
C VAL A 81 -10.49 0.44 -1.21
N VAL A 82 -10.67 -0.87 -1.47
CA VAL A 82 -10.83 -1.88 -0.42
C VAL A 82 -9.55 -2.01 0.42
N SER A 83 -8.37 -2.02 -0.22
CA SER A 83 -7.08 -2.08 0.47
C SER A 83 -6.80 -0.79 1.26
N GLY A 84 -7.13 0.37 0.71
CA GLY A 84 -7.02 1.67 1.38
C GLY A 84 -7.90 1.76 2.62
N ALA A 85 -9.15 1.29 2.53
CA ALA A 85 -10.05 1.20 3.67
C ALA A 85 -9.50 0.28 4.78
N MET A 86 -8.95 -0.88 4.41
CA MET A 86 -8.26 -1.77 5.35
C MET A 86 -7.06 -1.11 6.01
N MET A 87 -6.29 -0.30 5.28
CA MET A 87 -5.16 0.46 5.83
C MET A 87 -5.61 1.45 6.91
N VAL A 88 -6.62 2.26 6.60
CA VAL A 88 -7.16 3.26 7.52
C VAL A 88 -7.74 2.57 8.76
N PHE A 89 -8.47 1.47 8.58
CA PHE A 89 -9.01 0.68 9.68
C PHE A 89 -7.91 0.04 10.55
N ALA A 90 -6.85 -0.49 9.94
CA ALA A 90 -5.71 -1.08 10.65
C ALA A 90 -4.99 -0.04 11.53
N VAL A 91 -4.83 1.17 10.99
CA VAL A 91 -4.17 2.31 11.64
C VAL A 91 -5.00 2.89 12.78
N ILE A 92 -6.33 2.94 12.65
CA ILE A 92 -7.23 3.42 13.72
C ILE A 92 -7.26 2.43 14.88
N ASN A 93 -7.21 1.12 14.60
CA ASN A 93 -7.33 0.08 15.63
C ASN A 93 -5.99 -0.37 16.24
N ASP A 94 -4.85 0.23 15.84
CA ASP A 94 -3.50 -0.14 16.28
C ASP A 94 -3.21 -1.66 16.21
N LYS A 95 -3.80 -2.35 15.23
CA LYS A 95 -3.60 -3.80 15.03
C LYS A 95 -2.60 -4.03 13.89
N PRO A 96 -1.31 -4.28 14.18
CA PRO A 96 -0.28 -4.40 13.16
C PRO A 96 -0.47 -5.62 12.23
N ALA A 97 -1.23 -6.63 12.69
CA ALA A 97 -1.54 -7.83 11.91
C ALA A 97 -2.28 -7.53 10.59
N TRP A 98 -2.95 -6.38 10.48
CA TRP A 98 -3.70 -5.99 9.28
C TRP A 98 -2.85 -5.25 8.23
N PHE A 99 -1.56 -4.99 8.49
CA PHE A 99 -0.66 -4.44 7.47
C PHE A 99 -0.21 -5.49 6.44
N LEU A 100 -0.05 -6.74 6.87
CA LEU A 100 0.35 -7.85 6.00
C LEU A 100 -0.60 -8.05 4.80
N PRO A 101 -1.93 -8.14 4.98
CA PRO A 101 -2.83 -8.29 3.85
C PRO A 101 -2.77 -7.10 2.89
N LYS A 102 -2.54 -5.87 3.36
CA LYS A 102 -2.34 -4.72 2.45
C LYS A 102 -1.04 -4.82 1.66
N MET A 103 0.08 -5.20 2.28
CA MET A 103 1.35 -5.31 1.55
C MET A 103 1.26 -6.31 0.40
N LEU A 104 0.56 -7.44 0.60
CA LEU A 104 0.33 -8.43 -0.45
C LEU A 104 -0.53 -7.90 -1.60
N ILE A 105 -1.64 -7.24 -1.29
CA ILE A 105 -2.53 -6.65 -2.32
C ILE A 105 -1.78 -5.60 -3.13
N LEU A 106 -1.03 -4.73 -2.45
CA LEU A 106 -0.29 -3.64 -3.07
C LEU A 106 0.86 -4.15 -3.93
N GLN A 107 1.55 -5.22 -3.50
CA GLN A 107 2.57 -5.88 -4.31
C GLN A 107 1.98 -6.51 -5.58
N LEU A 108 0.80 -7.13 -5.48
CA LEU A 108 0.09 -7.69 -6.62
C LEU A 108 -0.36 -6.59 -7.60
N GLU A 109 -0.87 -5.48 -7.09
CA GLU A 109 -1.30 -4.34 -7.89
C GLU A 109 -0.14 -3.71 -8.67
N ILE A 110 0.99 -3.44 -8.01
CA ILE A 110 2.19 -2.92 -8.67
C ILE A 110 2.71 -3.91 -9.73
N PHE A 111 2.69 -5.21 -9.43
CA PHE A 111 3.11 -6.23 -10.38
C PHE A 111 2.26 -6.21 -11.65
N VAL A 112 0.93 -6.18 -11.52
CA VAL A 112 0.00 -6.12 -12.66
C VAL A 112 0.21 -4.83 -13.46
N LEU A 113 0.34 -3.68 -12.79
CA LEU A 113 0.59 -2.39 -13.44
C LEU A 113 1.93 -2.36 -14.19
N MET A 114 2.98 -2.96 -13.65
CA MET A 114 4.27 -3.09 -14.35
C MET A 114 4.16 -3.92 -15.63
N VAL A 115 3.46 -5.06 -15.58
CA VAL A 115 3.27 -5.90 -16.78
C VAL A 115 2.49 -5.14 -17.84
N VAL A 116 1.40 -4.48 -17.47
CA VAL A 116 0.60 -3.66 -18.41
C VAL A 116 1.42 -2.51 -18.97
N ALA A 117 2.23 -1.84 -18.15
CA ALA A 117 3.11 -0.76 -18.58
C ALA A 117 4.16 -1.25 -19.59
N LEU A 118 4.77 -2.42 -19.37
CA LEU A 118 5.71 -3.02 -20.31
C LEU A 118 5.03 -3.31 -21.66
N VAL A 119 3.84 -3.92 -21.65
CA VAL A 119 3.07 -4.19 -22.86
C VAL A 119 2.73 -2.89 -23.59
N ALA A 120 2.32 -1.85 -22.87
CA ALA A 120 2.00 -0.54 -23.43
C ALA A 120 3.23 0.12 -24.09
N ILE A 121 4.39 0.08 -23.43
CA ILE A 121 5.64 0.63 -23.98
C ILE A 121 6.02 -0.11 -25.27
N VAL A 122 5.99 -1.45 -25.26
CA VAL A 122 6.31 -2.26 -26.45
C VAL A 122 5.34 -1.94 -27.59
N ALA A 123 4.04 -1.85 -27.31
CA ALA A 123 3.02 -1.54 -28.31
C ALA A 123 3.19 -0.15 -28.93
N MET A 124 3.66 0.84 -28.17
CA MET A 124 3.95 2.20 -28.67
C MET A 124 5.33 2.32 -29.34
N SER A 125 6.23 1.37 -29.08
CA SER A 125 7.58 1.34 -29.67
C SER A 125 7.65 0.66 -31.05
N ILE A 126 6.55 0.05 -31.50
CA ILE A 126 6.37 -0.61 -32.80
C ILE A 126 5.59 0.34 -33.71
#